data_AF-A0A0A9BQ19-F1
#
_entry.id   AF-A0A0A9BQ19-F1
#
_cell.length_a   1.000
_cell.length_b   1.000
_cell.length_c   1.000
_cell.angle_alpha   90.00
_cell.angle_beta   90.00
_cell.angle_gamma   90.00
#
_symmetry.space_group_name_H-M   'P 1'
#
loop_
_entity.id
_entity.type
_entity.pdbx_description
1 polymer ?
#
loop_
_entity_poly.entity_id
_entity_poly.type
_entity_poly.pdbx_seq_one_letter_code
_entity_poly.pdbx_strand_id
1 'polypeptide(L)'
;MESLLSMPPVSWSDISYYHRQILPLIRKYKVLHLNRTDARLANNVLPMEIQKLRCRVNYAALRFTPEIENLGRRLVQILRRNGPFVVLHLRYEMDMLSFSGCTHGCSSEEAEELTRMRYAYPWWKEKVIDSKAKRKDGLCPLTPEETAMVLKALGIDRNYQIYIAAGEIYGGQRRMAALTSAYPNVVRKETLLPSDLGLFQNHSSQMAALDYMVSLESDIFIPTYDGNMAKVVEGHRRYVGFKKTVLLDRKLIVELVDQYKNGALSWTDFSSAVKASHTSRMGEPSRRLVIPDKPKEEDYFYANPHECLHQPDDLPVL
;
A
#
# COMPACT_ATOMS: atom_id res chain seq x y z
N MET A 1 -45.31 7.56 2.65
CA MET A 1 -43.89 7.16 2.70
C MET A 1 -43.11 8.20 1.93
N GLU A 2 -42.40 9.10 2.60
CA GLU A 2 -41.52 10.04 1.88
C GLU A 2 -40.51 9.23 1.07
N SER A 3 -40.44 9.47 -0.24
CA SER A 3 -39.51 8.78 -1.12
C SER A 3 -38.09 9.12 -0.70
N LEU A 4 -37.32 8.12 -0.28
CA LEU A 4 -35.89 8.27 -0.01
C LEU A 4 -35.19 8.88 -1.23
N LEU A 5 -34.67 10.11 -1.09
CA LEU A 5 -33.91 10.73 -2.16
C LEU A 5 -32.57 10.01 -2.30
N SER A 6 -32.32 9.43 -3.48
CA SER A 6 -31.06 8.76 -3.83
C SER A 6 -30.35 9.52 -4.94
N MET A 7 -29.06 9.81 -4.78
CA MET A 7 -28.27 10.53 -5.79
C MET A 7 -26.78 10.15 -5.77
N PRO A 8 -26.05 10.31 -6.89
CA PRO A 8 -24.61 10.18 -6.89
C PRO A 8 -23.95 11.42 -6.25
N PRO A 9 -23.05 11.25 -5.27
CA PRO A 9 -22.21 12.34 -4.81
C PRO A 9 -21.18 12.78 -5.86
N VAL A 10 -20.74 14.04 -5.78
CA VAL A 10 -19.61 14.56 -6.55
C VAL A 10 -18.31 14.16 -5.86
N SER A 11 -17.51 13.33 -6.54
CA SER A 11 -16.20 12.91 -6.05
C SER A 11 -15.19 14.06 -6.12
N TRP A 12 -14.27 14.10 -5.17
CA TRP A 12 -13.30 15.15 -4.93
C TRP A 12 -13.91 16.53 -4.66
N SER A 13 -15.09 16.55 -4.06
CA SER A 13 -15.79 17.79 -3.73
C SER A 13 -15.19 18.47 -2.49
N ASP A 14 -15.23 19.81 -2.51
CA ASP A 14 -14.88 20.64 -1.37
C ASP A 14 -16.07 20.82 -0.41
N ILE A 15 -15.86 21.55 0.68
CA ILE A 15 -16.89 21.80 1.69
C ILE A 15 -18.09 22.60 1.15
N SER A 16 -17.89 23.36 0.08
CA SER A 16 -18.92 24.20 -0.50
C SER A 16 -20.01 23.39 -1.20
N TYR A 17 -19.64 22.24 -1.81
CA TYR A 17 -20.60 21.27 -2.33
C TYR A 17 -21.54 20.77 -1.23
N TYR A 18 -20.98 20.40 -0.08
CA TYR A 18 -21.77 19.87 1.02
C TYR A 18 -22.69 20.94 1.65
N HIS A 19 -22.21 22.18 1.80
CA HIS A 19 -23.05 23.27 2.34
C HIS A 19 -24.11 23.76 1.36
N ARG A 20 -23.78 23.89 0.08
CA ARG A 20 -24.67 24.52 -0.91
C ARG A 20 -25.61 23.53 -1.58
N GLN A 21 -25.23 22.26 -1.69
CA GLN A 21 -26.03 21.24 -2.40
C GLN A 21 -26.57 20.17 -1.44
N ILE A 22 -25.70 19.54 -0.63
CA ILE A 22 -26.12 18.40 0.19
C ILE A 22 -26.96 18.82 1.40
N LEU A 23 -26.55 19.85 2.13
CA LEU A 23 -27.23 20.30 3.35
C LEU A 23 -28.69 20.74 3.09
N PRO A 24 -29.03 21.51 2.03
CA PRO A 24 -30.42 21.80 1.69
C PRO A 24 -31.26 20.55 1.41
N LEU A 25 -30.68 19.55 0.75
CA LEU A 25 -31.38 18.28 0.46
C LEU A 25 -31.66 17.50 1.75
N ILE A 26 -30.67 17.38 2.65
CA ILE A 26 -30.87 16.73 3.95
C ILE A 26 -31.94 17.48 4.76
N ARG A 27 -31.94 18.82 4.75
CA ARG A 27 -32.97 19.61 5.47
C ARG A 27 -34.38 19.38 4.94
N LYS A 28 -34.52 19.23 3.60
CA LYS A 28 -35.80 18.99 2.92
C LYS A 28 -36.30 17.55 3.08
N TYR A 29 -35.46 16.56 2.77
CA TYR A 29 -35.85 15.15 2.68
C TYR A 29 -35.60 14.34 3.96
N LYS A 30 -34.93 14.93 4.97
CA LYS A 30 -34.51 14.33 6.25
C LYS A 30 -33.48 13.20 6.14
N VAL A 31 -33.60 12.34 5.13
CA VAL A 31 -32.69 11.25 4.81
C VAL A 31 -32.26 11.39 3.35
N LEU A 32 -30.94 11.30 3.12
CA LEU A 32 -30.34 11.32 1.80
C LEU A 32 -29.49 10.06 1.61
N HIS A 33 -29.72 9.33 0.53
CA HIS A 33 -28.92 8.16 0.15
C HIS A 33 -27.93 8.53 -0.96
N LEU A 34 -26.64 8.54 -0.63
CA LEU A 34 -25.56 8.73 -1.60
C LEU A 34 -25.18 7.38 -2.21
N ASN A 35 -25.51 7.15 -3.48
CA ASN A 35 -25.44 5.83 -4.11
C ASN A 35 -24.05 5.45 -4.67
N ARG A 36 -23.02 6.27 -4.42
CA ARG A 36 -21.61 6.01 -4.76
C ARG A 36 -20.74 6.25 -3.53
N THR A 37 -20.50 5.18 -2.76
CA THR A 37 -19.73 5.24 -1.51
C THR A 37 -18.24 5.41 -1.73
N ASP A 38 -17.76 5.24 -2.96
CA ASP A 38 -16.37 5.44 -3.38
C ASP A 38 -16.05 6.89 -3.80
N ALA A 39 -17.06 7.78 -3.82
CA ALA A 39 -16.84 9.20 -4.05
C ALA A 39 -16.09 9.83 -2.87
N ARG A 40 -15.01 10.54 -3.19
CA ARG A 40 -14.05 11.01 -2.19
C ARG A 40 -14.31 12.47 -1.85
N LEU A 41 -13.99 12.85 -0.61
CA LEU A 41 -13.79 14.26 -0.26
C LEU A 41 -12.48 14.75 -0.89
N ALA A 42 -12.38 16.03 -1.22
CA ALA A 42 -11.12 16.63 -1.68
C ALA A 42 -9.94 16.27 -0.74
N ASN A 43 -8.76 15.99 -1.31
CA ASN A 43 -7.56 15.75 -0.50
C ASN A 43 -7.09 17.05 0.16
N ASN A 44 -7.06 18.11 -0.64
CA ASN A 44 -6.50 19.41 -0.29
C ASN A 44 -7.60 20.49 -0.24
N VAL A 45 -7.24 21.70 0.21
CA VAL A 45 -8.13 22.89 0.22
C VAL A 45 -9.41 22.67 1.07
N LEU A 46 -9.31 21.86 2.12
CA LEU A 46 -10.35 21.75 3.14
C LEU A 46 -10.00 22.60 4.38
N PRO A 47 -11.00 23.10 5.13
CA PRO A 47 -10.77 23.72 6.43
C PRO A 47 -9.93 22.85 7.36
N MET A 48 -9.01 23.47 8.10
CA MET A 48 -8.09 22.77 9.00
C MET A 48 -8.81 21.90 10.03
N GLU A 49 -9.93 22.36 10.58
CA GLU A 49 -10.74 21.60 11.54
C GLU A 49 -11.30 20.30 10.93
N ILE A 50 -11.65 20.32 9.64
CA ILE A 50 -12.10 19.12 8.93
C ILE A 50 -10.94 18.15 8.73
N GLN A 51 -9.75 18.65 8.37
CA GLN A 51 -8.56 17.80 8.26
C GLN A 51 -8.20 17.16 9.61
N LYS A 52 -8.17 17.95 10.69
CA LYS A 52 -7.94 17.47 12.07
C LYS A 52 -8.99 16.44 12.50
N LEU A 53 -10.26 16.62 12.14
CA LEU A 53 -11.30 15.61 12.37
C LEU A 53 -11.00 14.32 11.60
N ARG A 54 -10.64 14.41 10.31
CA ARG A 54 -10.27 13.25 9.50
C ARG A 54 -9.07 12.51 10.09
N CYS A 55 -8.11 13.20 10.69
CA CYS A 55 -6.99 12.59 11.41
C CYS A 55 -7.49 11.64 12.50
N ARG A 56 -8.30 12.19 13.42
CA ARG A 56 -8.83 11.46 14.57
C ARG A 56 -9.71 10.28 14.11
N VAL A 57 -10.51 10.48 13.07
CA VAL A 57 -11.36 9.41 12.52
C VAL A 57 -10.52 8.31 11.88
N ASN A 58 -9.61 8.64 10.96
CA ASN A 58 -8.87 7.65 10.16
C ASN A 58 -7.87 6.83 10.98
N TYR A 59 -7.24 7.44 11.98
CA TYR A 59 -6.10 6.81 12.66
C TYR A 59 -6.32 6.53 14.15
N ALA A 60 -7.39 7.04 14.77
CA ALA A 60 -7.68 6.77 16.18
C ALA A 60 -9.07 6.12 16.40
N ALA A 61 -10.12 6.62 15.75
CA ALA A 61 -11.48 6.13 15.98
C ALA A 61 -11.78 4.83 15.21
N LEU A 62 -11.25 4.68 14.00
CA LEU A 62 -11.38 3.43 13.24
C LEU A 62 -10.50 2.35 13.85
N ARG A 63 -11.15 1.37 14.48
CA ARG A 63 -10.51 0.21 15.13
C ARG A 63 -11.06 -1.08 14.55
N PHE A 64 -10.22 -2.11 14.53
CA PHE A 64 -10.69 -3.46 14.20
C PHE A 64 -11.46 -4.05 15.37
N THR A 65 -12.19 -5.14 15.10
CA THR A 65 -12.87 -5.87 16.16
C THR A 65 -11.84 -6.46 17.14
N PRO A 66 -12.22 -6.69 18.41
CA PRO A 66 -11.30 -7.23 19.42
C PRO A 66 -10.61 -8.53 18.99
N GLU A 67 -11.27 -9.39 18.21
CA GLU A 67 -10.72 -10.65 17.71
C GLU A 67 -9.53 -10.42 16.78
N ILE A 68 -9.66 -9.49 15.82
CA ILE A 68 -8.58 -9.10 14.91
C ILE A 68 -7.46 -8.43 15.69
N GLU A 69 -7.79 -7.51 16.60
CA GLU A 69 -6.78 -6.80 17.41
C GLU A 69 -5.97 -7.77 18.29
N ASN A 70 -6.63 -8.74 18.92
CA ASN A 70 -5.98 -9.75 19.75
C ASN A 70 -5.04 -10.64 18.92
N LEU A 71 -5.51 -11.13 17.77
CA LEU A 71 -4.69 -12.00 16.92
C LEU A 71 -3.52 -11.23 16.28
N GLY A 72 -3.77 -10.01 15.81
CA GLY A 72 -2.73 -9.12 15.28
C GLY A 72 -1.65 -8.81 16.31
N ARG A 73 -2.04 -8.52 17.56
CA ARG A 73 -1.08 -8.34 18.67
C ARG A 73 -0.24 -9.59 18.92
N ARG A 74 -0.84 -10.79 18.84
CA ARG A 74 -0.11 -12.06 19.00
C ARG A 74 0.91 -12.27 17.88
N LEU A 75 0.56 -11.98 16.61
CA LEU A 75 1.51 -12.02 15.48
C LEU A 75 2.70 -11.09 15.73
N VAL A 76 2.44 -9.84 16.12
CA VAL A 76 3.48 -8.86 16.42
C VAL A 76 4.37 -9.33 17.57
N GLN A 77 3.79 -9.89 18.64
CA GLN A 77 4.57 -10.43 19.77
C GLN A 77 5.51 -11.56 19.34
N ILE A 78 5.06 -12.48 18.49
CA ILE A 78 5.89 -13.57 17.97
C ILE A 78 7.05 -12.99 17.16
N LEU A 79 6.76 -12.10 16.22
CA LEU A 79 7.78 -11.45 15.38
C LEU A 79 8.81 -10.70 16.23
N ARG A 80 8.35 -9.88 17.19
CA ARG A 80 9.21 -9.09 18.07
C ARG A 80 10.11 -9.94 18.99
N ARG A 81 9.62 -11.08 19.47
CA ARG A 81 10.44 -12.03 20.27
C ARG A 81 11.62 -12.59 19.49
N ASN A 82 11.47 -12.70 18.18
CA ASN A 82 12.50 -13.19 17.27
C ASN A 82 13.39 -12.05 16.70
N GLY A 83 13.26 -10.83 17.23
CA GLY A 83 14.10 -9.68 16.89
C GLY A 83 13.43 -8.65 15.98
N PRO A 84 14.23 -7.73 15.38
CA PRO A 84 13.74 -6.79 14.38
C PRO A 84 13.16 -7.51 13.16
N PHE A 85 12.15 -6.90 12.55
CA PHE A 85 11.51 -7.45 11.36
C PHE A 85 11.10 -6.38 10.36
N VAL A 86 11.20 -6.76 9.09
CA VAL A 86 10.74 -6.00 7.94
C VAL A 86 9.40 -6.58 7.51
N VAL A 87 8.44 -5.71 7.22
CA VAL A 87 7.24 -6.11 6.51
C VAL A 87 7.40 -5.74 5.04
N LEU A 88 7.34 -6.77 4.20
CA LEU A 88 7.35 -6.63 2.76
C LEU A 88 5.91 -6.80 2.25
N HIS A 89 5.29 -5.71 1.81
CA HIS A 89 4.00 -5.76 1.11
C HIS A 89 4.24 -6.11 -0.36
N LEU A 90 4.36 -7.42 -0.60
CA LEU A 90 4.74 -8.03 -1.87
C LEU A 90 3.50 -8.25 -2.74
N ARG A 91 3.10 -7.23 -3.51
CA ARG A 91 1.87 -7.29 -4.33
C ARG A 91 2.08 -8.05 -5.65
N TYR A 92 2.49 -9.32 -5.54
CA TYR A 92 2.75 -10.23 -6.67
C TYR A 92 1.71 -11.34 -6.75
N GLU A 93 0.44 -11.00 -6.54
CA GLU A 93 -0.70 -11.92 -6.67
C GLU A 93 -1.24 -11.94 -8.11
N MET A 94 -1.91 -13.05 -8.45
CA MET A 94 -2.41 -13.32 -9.80
C MET A 94 -3.34 -12.22 -10.34
N ASP A 95 -4.23 -11.66 -9.49
CA ASP A 95 -5.13 -10.58 -9.87
C ASP A 95 -4.35 -9.32 -10.28
N MET A 96 -3.33 -8.97 -9.49
CA MET A 96 -2.50 -7.80 -9.75
C MET A 96 -1.74 -7.94 -11.07
N LEU A 97 -1.08 -9.09 -11.30
CA LEU A 97 -0.33 -9.33 -12.53
C LEU A 97 -1.22 -9.39 -13.76
N SER A 98 -2.38 -10.04 -13.64
CA SER A 98 -3.38 -10.13 -14.70
C SER A 98 -3.84 -8.76 -15.18
N PHE A 99 -4.32 -7.91 -14.26
CA PHE A 99 -4.91 -6.61 -14.59
C PHE A 99 -3.89 -5.52 -14.93
N SER A 100 -2.69 -5.57 -14.34
CA SER A 100 -1.57 -4.71 -14.75
C SER A 100 -0.91 -5.14 -16.06
N GLY A 101 -1.13 -6.39 -16.48
CA GLY A 101 -0.51 -6.99 -17.65
C GLY A 101 0.98 -7.23 -17.51
N CYS A 102 1.48 -7.33 -16.28
CA CYS A 102 2.88 -7.50 -15.97
C CYS A 102 3.26 -8.99 -15.95
N THR A 103 4.08 -9.40 -16.92
CA THR A 103 4.50 -10.80 -17.12
C THR A 103 6.03 -10.97 -17.05
N HIS A 104 6.76 -9.96 -16.55
CA HIS A 104 8.20 -10.09 -16.37
C HIS A 104 8.54 -11.22 -15.38
N GLY A 105 9.41 -12.14 -15.81
CA GLY A 105 9.77 -13.32 -15.04
C GLY A 105 8.77 -14.48 -15.13
N CYS A 106 7.60 -14.30 -15.76
CA CYS A 106 6.63 -15.37 -16.01
C CYS A 106 7.09 -16.28 -17.16
N SER A 107 6.68 -17.55 -17.12
CA SER A 107 6.75 -18.42 -18.31
C SER A 107 5.70 -18.02 -19.35
N SER A 108 5.78 -18.60 -20.55
CA SER A 108 4.78 -18.38 -21.60
C SER A 108 3.39 -18.82 -21.16
N GLU A 109 3.30 -19.96 -20.48
CA GLU A 109 2.06 -20.52 -19.95
C GLU A 109 1.46 -19.64 -18.86
N GLU A 110 2.30 -19.15 -17.93
CA GLU A 110 1.90 -18.20 -16.89
C GLU A 110 1.38 -16.89 -17.51
N ALA A 111 2.07 -16.35 -18.52
CA ALA A 111 1.65 -15.15 -19.21
C ALA A 111 0.31 -15.32 -19.95
N GLU A 112 0.06 -16.49 -20.54
CA GLU A 112 -1.20 -16.81 -21.20
C GLU A 112 -2.36 -16.96 -20.19
N GLU A 113 -2.11 -17.60 -19.04
CA GLU A 113 -3.09 -17.70 -17.95
C GLU A 113 -3.51 -16.32 -17.44
N LEU A 114 -2.54 -15.45 -17.14
CA LEU A 114 -2.80 -14.08 -16.70
C LEU A 114 -3.58 -13.30 -17.76
N THR A 115 -3.26 -13.48 -19.03
CA THR A 115 -3.99 -12.85 -20.14
C THR A 115 -5.43 -13.34 -20.21
N ARG A 116 -5.66 -14.65 -20.15
CA ARG A 116 -7.02 -15.23 -20.15
C ARG A 116 -7.85 -14.73 -18.98
N MET A 117 -7.26 -14.66 -17.79
CA MET A 117 -7.93 -14.05 -16.63
C MET A 117 -8.31 -12.59 -16.92
N ARG A 118 -7.39 -11.75 -17.42
CA ARG A 118 -7.70 -10.34 -17.72
C ARG A 118 -8.86 -10.21 -18.70
N TYR A 119 -8.93 -11.06 -19.72
CA TYR A 119 -10.00 -11.04 -20.72
C TYR A 119 -11.34 -11.53 -20.18
N ALA A 120 -11.34 -12.46 -19.21
CA ALA A 120 -12.56 -13.00 -18.61
C ALA A 120 -13.40 -11.97 -17.83
N TYR A 121 -12.84 -10.80 -17.47
CA TYR A 121 -13.53 -9.74 -16.74
C TYR A 121 -14.05 -8.64 -17.68
N PRO A 122 -15.34 -8.60 -18.08
CA PRO A 122 -15.80 -7.75 -19.19
C PRO A 122 -15.66 -6.24 -18.93
N TRP A 123 -15.79 -5.80 -17.67
CA TRP A 123 -15.70 -4.39 -17.29
C TRP A 123 -14.27 -3.85 -17.24
N TRP A 124 -13.25 -4.71 -17.30
CA TRP A 124 -11.86 -4.27 -17.34
C TRP A 124 -11.50 -3.79 -18.75
N LYS A 125 -11.36 -2.46 -18.90
CA LYS A 125 -11.26 -1.80 -20.22
C LYS A 125 -9.94 -2.05 -20.93
N GLU A 126 -8.82 -2.06 -20.21
CA GLU A 126 -7.49 -2.21 -20.79
C GLU A 126 -7.16 -3.69 -20.97
N LYS A 127 -7.26 -4.20 -22.22
CA LYS A 127 -7.06 -5.63 -22.53
C LYS A 127 -5.70 -5.95 -23.14
N VAL A 128 -5.27 -5.13 -24.09
CA VAL A 128 -3.96 -5.25 -24.76
C VAL A 128 -2.98 -4.36 -24.03
N ILE A 129 -1.96 -4.96 -23.43
CA ILE A 129 -0.98 -4.28 -22.57
C ILE A 129 0.41 -4.70 -22.99
N ASP A 130 1.28 -3.73 -23.26
CA ASP A 130 2.72 -3.97 -23.40
C ASP A 130 3.35 -4.10 -22.00
N SER A 131 3.56 -5.35 -21.58
CA SER A 131 4.16 -5.65 -20.28
C SER A 131 5.55 -5.03 -20.11
N LYS A 132 6.36 -4.95 -21.17
CA LYS A 132 7.74 -4.45 -21.08
C LYS A 132 7.74 -2.94 -20.89
N ALA A 133 6.90 -2.23 -21.65
CA ALA A 133 6.71 -0.79 -21.50
C ALA A 133 6.20 -0.44 -20.09
N LYS A 134 5.14 -1.11 -19.61
CA LYS A 134 4.61 -0.91 -18.24
C LYS A 134 5.68 -1.12 -17.16
N ARG A 135 6.48 -2.19 -17.26
CA ARG A 135 7.57 -2.44 -16.31
C ARG A 135 8.59 -1.32 -16.35
N LYS A 136 9.03 -0.91 -17.55
CA LYS A 136 10.00 0.18 -17.73
C LYS A 136 9.52 1.52 -17.16
N ASP A 137 8.21 1.76 -17.16
CA ASP A 137 7.60 2.94 -16.54
C ASP A 137 7.33 2.80 -15.03
N GLY A 138 7.73 1.69 -14.39
CA GLY A 138 7.53 1.45 -12.96
C GLY A 138 6.07 1.14 -12.58
N LEU A 139 5.25 0.77 -13.58
CA LEU A 139 3.82 0.46 -13.43
C LEU A 139 3.55 -1.03 -13.18
N CYS A 140 4.59 -1.83 -12.97
CA CYS A 140 4.50 -3.22 -12.55
C CYS A 140 4.93 -3.39 -11.10
N PRO A 141 4.35 -4.37 -10.37
CA PRO A 141 4.93 -4.82 -9.11
C PRO A 141 6.33 -5.40 -9.37
N LEU A 142 7.27 -5.16 -8.45
CA LEU A 142 8.56 -5.82 -8.51
C LEU A 142 8.39 -7.33 -8.32
N THR A 143 9.16 -8.13 -9.06
CA THR A 143 9.19 -9.58 -8.83
C THR A 143 9.89 -9.88 -7.50
N PRO A 144 9.69 -11.07 -6.88
CA PRO A 144 10.45 -11.43 -5.67
C PRO A 144 11.96 -11.49 -5.89
N GLU A 145 12.40 -11.84 -7.11
CA GLU A 145 13.82 -11.80 -7.50
C GLU A 145 14.37 -10.37 -7.51
N GLU A 146 13.67 -9.42 -8.14
CA GLU A 146 14.04 -8.00 -8.13
C GLU A 146 14.02 -7.44 -6.71
N THR A 147 13.00 -7.81 -5.95
CA THR A 147 12.84 -7.39 -4.55
C THR A 147 14.02 -7.87 -3.70
N ALA A 148 14.46 -9.11 -3.86
CA ALA A 148 15.63 -9.63 -3.15
C ALA A 148 16.90 -8.81 -3.42
N MET A 149 17.13 -8.43 -4.69
CA MET A 149 18.24 -7.57 -5.09
C MET A 149 18.15 -6.19 -4.44
N VAL A 150 16.96 -5.56 -4.47
CA VAL A 150 16.72 -4.24 -3.88
C VAL A 150 16.92 -4.24 -2.37
N LEU A 151 16.37 -5.23 -1.65
CA LEU A 151 16.56 -5.33 -0.20
C LEU A 151 18.04 -5.45 0.17
N LYS A 152 18.79 -6.29 -0.57
CA LYS A 152 20.23 -6.45 -0.35
C LYS A 152 20.99 -5.15 -0.68
N ALA A 153 20.60 -4.46 -1.75
CA ALA A 153 21.18 -3.17 -2.12
C ALA A 153 20.90 -2.06 -1.12
N LEU A 154 19.72 -2.05 -0.48
CA LEU A 154 19.38 -1.14 0.62
C LEU A 154 20.12 -1.46 1.92
N GLY A 155 20.81 -2.60 1.99
CA GLY A 155 21.53 -3.03 3.18
C GLY A 155 20.62 -3.58 4.28
N ILE A 156 19.46 -4.15 3.92
CA ILE A 156 18.64 -4.90 4.86
C ILE A 156 19.45 -6.12 5.33
N ASP A 157 19.56 -6.29 6.64
CA ASP A 157 20.31 -7.41 7.22
C ASP A 157 19.66 -8.74 6.82
N ARG A 158 20.47 -9.67 6.32
CA ARG A 158 20.04 -11.02 5.93
C ARG A 158 19.35 -11.77 7.07
N ASN A 159 19.70 -11.48 8.31
CA ASN A 159 19.17 -12.14 9.50
C ASN A 159 17.81 -11.59 9.95
N TYR A 160 17.39 -10.43 9.44
CA TYR A 160 16.08 -9.88 9.78
C TYR A 160 14.98 -10.84 9.33
N GLN A 161 13.93 -10.93 10.14
CA GLN A 161 12.71 -11.58 9.71
C GLN A 161 12.04 -10.74 8.64
N ILE A 162 11.61 -11.38 7.54
CA ILE A 162 10.79 -10.74 6.52
C ILE A 162 9.39 -11.33 6.62
N TYR A 163 8.46 -10.54 7.13
CA TYR A 163 7.04 -10.87 7.10
C TYR A 163 6.44 -10.46 5.75
N ILE A 164 5.86 -11.41 5.01
CA ILE A 164 5.18 -11.14 3.74
C ILE A 164 3.73 -10.76 4.00
N ALA A 165 3.42 -9.48 3.80
CA ALA A 165 2.06 -8.92 3.84
C ALA A 165 1.44 -8.98 2.44
N ALA A 166 0.93 -10.15 2.06
CA ALA A 166 0.32 -10.38 0.75
C ALA A 166 -0.68 -11.54 0.77
N GLY A 167 -1.47 -11.65 -0.29
CA GLY A 167 -2.18 -12.88 -0.64
C GLY A 167 -1.22 -13.98 -1.09
N GLU A 168 -1.75 -14.94 -1.86
CA GLU A 168 -0.93 -15.97 -2.48
C GLU A 168 -0.01 -15.37 -3.54
N ILE A 169 1.29 -15.64 -3.42
CA ILE A 169 2.28 -15.16 -4.39
C ILE A 169 2.20 -16.03 -5.63
N TYR A 170 1.97 -15.42 -6.79
CA TYR A 170 1.82 -16.14 -8.03
C TYR A 170 3.11 -16.86 -8.43
N GLY A 171 3.00 -18.15 -8.77
CA GLY A 171 4.14 -19.05 -8.99
C GLY A 171 4.75 -19.65 -7.70
N GLY A 172 4.18 -19.33 -6.53
CA GLY A 172 4.46 -20.02 -5.27
C GLY A 172 5.93 -20.08 -4.87
N GLN A 173 6.37 -21.25 -4.39
CA GLN A 173 7.74 -21.46 -3.91
C GLN A 173 8.80 -21.16 -4.99
N ARG A 174 8.53 -21.54 -6.25
CA ARG A 174 9.45 -21.28 -7.37
C ARG A 174 9.71 -19.78 -7.52
N ARG A 175 8.65 -18.97 -7.47
CA ARG A 175 8.76 -17.51 -7.57
C ARG A 175 9.48 -16.91 -6.36
N MET A 176 9.25 -17.45 -5.17
CA MET A 176 9.84 -16.96 -3.92
C MET A 176 11.29 -17.38 -3.71
N ALA A 177 11.82 -18.33 -4.49
CA ALA A 177 13.10 -18.99 -4.25
C ALA A 177 14.29 -18.02 -4.12
N ALA A 178 14.37 -16.99 -4.97
CA ALA A 178 15.46 -16.01 -4.89
C ALA A 178 15.38 -15.18 -3.60
N LEU A 179 14.17 -14.79 -3.18
CA LEU A 179 13.95 -14.01 -1.97
C LEU A 179 14.27 -14.83 -0.71
N THR A 180 13.79 -16.08 -0.63
CA THR A 180 14.05 -16.95 0.53
C THR A 180 15.51 -17.42 0.59
N SER A 181 16.20 -17.53 -0.55
CA SER A 181 17.65 -17.77 -0.58
C SER A 181 18.45 -16.54 -0.10
N ALA A 182 18.00 -15.34 -0.44
CA ALA A 182 18.62 -14.09 0.01
C ALA A 182 18.33 -13.78 1.49
N TYR A 183 17.15 -14.15 1.98
CA TYR A 183 16.68 -13.93 3.35
C TYR A 183 16.05 -15.21 3.89
N PRO A 184 16.77 -15.99 4.73
CA PRO A 184 16.29 -17.29 5.20
C PRO A 184 15.09 -17.20 6.15
N ASN A 185 14.88 -16.06 6.82
CA ASN A 185 13.84 -15.87 7.84
C ASN A 185 12.55 -15.25 7.27
N VAL A 186 12.11 -15.71 6.10
CA VAL A 186 10.85 -15.25 5.48
C VAL A 186 9.67 -16.00 6.11
N VAL A 187 8.69 -15.25 6.63
CA VAL A 187 7.52 -15.77 7.35
C VAL A 187 6.23 -15.13 6.85
N ARG A 188 5.10 -15.79 7.13
CA ARG A 188 3.76 -15.28 6.86
C ARG A 188 2.86 -15.52 8.07
N LYS A 189 1.71 -14.83 8.16
CA LYS A 189 0.70 -15.14 9.19
C LYS A 189 0.33 -16.63 9.21
N GLU A 190 0.21 -17.25 8.03
CA GLU A 190 -0.14 -18.67 7.91
C GLU A 190 0.92 -19.60 8.52
N THR A 191 2.21 -19.23 8.46
CA THR A 191 3.29 -20.02 9.05
C THR A 191 3.47 -19.74 10.54
N LEU A 192 3.14 -18.53 11.00
CA LEU A 192 3.29 -18.12 12.40
C LEU A 192 2.13 -18.59 13.28
N LEU A 193 0.92 -18.71 12.72
CA LEU A 193 -0.31 -19.07 13.44
C LEU A 193 -1.18 -20.06 12.62
N PRO A 194 -0.67 -21.25 12.29
CA PRO A 194 -1.34 -22.18 11.38
C PRO A 194 -2.73 -22.63 11.88
N SER A 195 -2.92 -22.72 13.20
CA SER A 195 -4.16 -23.20 13.82
C SER A 195 -5.12 -22.09 14.26
N ASP A 196 -4.64 -20.85 14.39
CA ASP A 196 -5.41 -19.74 14.99
C ASP A 196 -6.09 -18.84 13.95
N LEU A 197 -5.85 -19.07 12.65
CA LEU A 197 -6.41 -18.26 11.57
C LEU A 197 -7.81 -18.70 11.12
N GLY A 198 -8.33 -19.83 11.61
CA GLY A 198 -9.57 -20.44 11.12
C GLY A 198 -10.78 -19.50 11.10
N LEU A 199 -10.86 -18.56 12.04
CA LEU A 199 -11.93 -17.54 12.11
C LEU A 199 -11.90 -16.56 10.92
N PHE A 200 -10.74 -16.38 10.29
CA PHE A 200 -10.47 -15.35 9.28
C PHE A 200 -10.18 -15.91 7.88
N GLN A 201 -9.93 -17.21 7.74
CA GLN A 201 -9.44 -17.83 6.49
C GLN A 201 -10.32 -17.55 5.25
N ASN A 202 -11.64 -17.47 5.41
CA ASN A 202 -12.58 -17.18 4.32
C ASN A 202 -12.90 -15.68 4.14
N HIS A 203 -12.25 -14.81 4.91
CA HIS A 203 -12.48 -13.37 4.92
C HIS A 203 -11.20 -12.63 4.54
N SER A 204 -10.94 -12.49 3.25
CA SER A 204 -9.71 -11.85 2.72
C SER A 204 -9.45 -10.46 3.30
N SER A 205 -10.50 -9.67 3.56
CA SER A 205 -10.38 -8.34 4.18
C SER A 205 -9.96 -8.40 5.65
N GLN A 206 -10.38 -9.42 6.41
CA GLN A 206 -9.95 -9.62 7.79
C GLN A 206 -8.51 -10.14 7.85
N MET A 207 -8.11 -10.99 6.90
CA MET A 207 -6.71 -11.41 6.73
C MET A 207 -5.79 -10.23 6.40
N ALA A 208 -6.24 -9.31 5.53
CA ALA A 208 -5.52 -8.07 5.23
C ALA A 208 -5.45 -7.12 6.43
N ALA A 209 -6.44 -7.14 7.33
CA ALA A 209 -6.39 -6.35 8.56
C ALA A 209 -5.26 -6.81 9.50
N LEU A 210 -4.98 -8.11 9.58
CA LEU A 210 -3.82 -8.64 10.31
C LEU A 210 -2.51 -8.15 9.70
N ASP A 211 -2.39 -8.23 8.36
CA ASP A 211 -1.22 -7.70 7.64
C ASP A 211 -1.03 -6.20 7.90
N TYR A 212 -2.12 -5.43 7.99
CA TYR A 212 -2.08 -4.00 8.29
C TYR A 212 -1.50 -3.77 9.68
N MET A 213 -2.03 -4.46 10.71
CA MET A 213 -1.52 -4.33 12.08
C MET A 213 -0.04 -4.69 12.18
N VAL A 214 0.39 -5.79 11.56
CA VAL A 214 1.80 -6.20 11.55
C VAL A 214 2.67 -5.17 10.82
N SER A 215 2.17 -4.61 9.70
CA SER A 215 2.85 -3.55 8.95
C SER A 215 3.09 -2.30 9.78
N LEU A 216 2.10 -1.85 10.58
CA LEU A 216 2.23 -0.70 11.46
C LEU A 216 3.29 -0.90 12.55
N GLU A 217 3.44 -2.13 13.03
CA GLU A 217 4.35 -2.46 14.12
C GLU A 217 5.75 -2.86 13.67
N SER A 218 5.99 -3.02 12.37
CA SER A 218 7.31 -3.35 11.82
C SER A 218 8.36 -2.24 11.96
N ASP A 219 9.63 -2.62 12.02
CA ASP A 219 10.75 -1.66 12.03
C ASP A 219 10.89 -0.97 10.68
N ILE A 220 10.67 -1.71 9.60
CA ILE A 220 10.74 -1.22 8.23
C ILE A 220 9.54 -1.78 7.46
N PHE A 221 8.73 -0.89 6.88
CA PHE A 221 7.69 -1.27 5.93
C PHE A 221 8.15 -0.96 4.51
N ILE A 222 8.02 -1.93 3.60
CA ILE A 222 8.45 -1.79 2.19
C ILE A 222 7.33 -2.32 1.28
N PRO A 223 6.57 -1.46 0.59
CA PRO A 223 5.65 -1.89 -0.45
C PRO A 223 6.38 -2.07 -1.80
N THR A 224 6.15 -3.19 -2.48
CA THR A 224 6.72 -3.45 -3.82
C THR A 224 5.88 -2.90 -4.96
N TYR A 225 4.68 -2.40 -4.65
CA TYR A 225 3.75 -1.80 -5.59
C TYR A 225 2.81 -0.83 -4.87
N ASP A 226 2.26 0.13 -5.63
CA ASP A 226 1.27 1.05 -5.08
C ASP A 226 -0.09 0.37 -4.94
N GLY A 227 -0.78 0.71 -3.87
CA GLY A 227 -2.13 0.22 -3.62
C GLY A 227 -2.74 0.90 -2.42
N ASN A 228 -4.04 0.67 -2.20
CA ASN A 228 -4.74 1.26 -1.07
C ASN A 228 -4.11 0.83 0.26
N MET A 229 -3.73 -0.43 0.39
CA MET A 229 -3.06 -0.99 1.57
C MET A 229 -1.72 -0.29 1.85
N ALA A 230 -0.84 -0.21 0.85
CA ALA A 230 0.45 0.47 0.98
C ALA A 230 0.27 1.93 1.42
N LYS A 231 -0.68 2.65 0.78
CA LYS A 231 -0.99 4.05 1.10
C LYS A 231 -1.53 4.23 2.51
N VAL A 232 -2.50 3.42 2.95
CA VAL A 232 -3.06 3.57 4.30
C VAL A 232 -2.06 3.21 5.39
N VAL A 233 -1.21 2.20 5.18
CA VAL A 233 -0.11 1.87 6.10
C VAL A 233 0.90 3.01 6.16
N GLU A 234 1.31 3.56 5.02
CA GLU A 234 2.24 4.69 4.95
C GLU A 234 1.70 5.89 5.76
N GLY A 235 0.47 6.31 5.50
CA GLY A 235 -0.11 7.47 6.18
C GLY A 235 -0.28 7.23 7.68
N HIS A 236 -0.66 6.01 8.10
CA HIS A 236 -0.75 5.71 9.52
C HIS A 236 0.62 5.65 10.19
N ARG A 237 1.65 5.09 9.53
CA ARG A 237 3.04 5.10 10.02
C ARG A 237 3.59 6.53 10.15
N ARG A 238 3.21 7.45 9.25
CA ARG A 238 3.49 8.90 9.40
C ARG A 238 2.79 9.46 10.65
N TYR A 239 1.49 9.19 10.80
CA TYR A 239 0.67 9.68 11.91
C TYR A 239 1.21 9.26 13.29
N VAL A 240 1.69 8.02 13.45
CA VAL A 240 2.21 7.52 14.74
C VAL A 240 3.69 7.84 14.98
N GLY A 241 4.23 8.87 14.33
CA GLY A 241 5.60 9.34 14.55
C GLY A 241 6.61 8.92 13.48
N PHE A 242 6.20 8.94 12.20
CA PHE A 242 7.09 8.71 11.05
C PHE A 242 7.89 7.41 11.12
N LYS A 243 7.21 6.30 11.45
CA LYS A 243 7.84 4.97 11.43
C LYS A 243 8.39 4.68 10.02
N LYS A 244 9.64 4.20 9.95
CA LYS A 244 10.40 4.04 8.71
C LYS A 244 9.64 3.25 7.63
N THR A 245 9.41 3.88 6.49
CA THR A 245 8.68 3.29 5.36
C THR A 245 9.46 3.56 4.08
N VAL A 246 10.04 2.52 3.47
CA VAL A 246 10.87 2.68 2.26
C VAL A 246 9.97 2.68 1.03
N LEU A 247 9.73 3.84 0.44
CA LEU A 247 8.92 3.98 -0.76
C LEU A 247 9.79 3.80 -2.01
N LEU A 248 9.69 2.63 -2.61
CA LEU A 248 10.51 2.25 -3.75
C LEU A 248 10.20 3.08 -5.00
N ASP A 249 11.22 3.72 -5.59
CA ASP A 249 11.15 4.28 -6.95
C ASP A 249 11.26 3.14 -7.96
N ARG A 250 10.11 2.52 -8.27
CA ARG A 250 10.05 1.32 -9.12
C ARG A 250 10.61 1.56 -10.52
N LYS A 251 10.39 2.75 -11.09
CA LYS A 251 10.88 3.09 -12.44
C LYS A 251 12.41 3.09 -12.46
N LEU A 252 13.02 3.79 -11.50
CA LEU A 252 14.47 3.81 -11.35
C LEU A 252 15.02 2.43 -11.01
N ILE A 253 14.38 1.69 -10.10
CA ILE A 253 14.81 0.34 -9.71
C ILE A 253 14.85 -0.59 -10.92
N VAL A 254 13.81 -0.57 -11.77
CA VAL A 254 13.76 -1.40 -12.98
C VAL A 254 14.94 -1.10 -13.89
N GLU A 255 15.24 0.18 -14.11
CA GLU A 255 16.39 0.60 -14.91
C GLU A 255 17.72 0.11 -14.31
N LEU A 256 17.93 0.33 -13.01
CA LEU A 256 19.15 -0.09 -12.30
C LEU A 256 19.31 -1.62 -12.31
N VAL A 257 18.21 -2.37 -12.14
CA VAL A 257 18.21 -3.83 -12.19
C VAL A 257 18.60 -4.32 -13.59
N ASP A 258 18.06 -3.71 -14.64
CA ASP A 258 18.36 -4.10 -16.02
C ASP A 258 19.82 -3.80 -16.38
N GLN A 259 20.35 -2.65 -15.96
CA GLN A 259 21.77 -2.29 -16.11
C GLN A 259 22.70 -3.19 -15.30
N TYR A 260 22.30 -3.62 -14.10
CA TYR A 260 23.08 -4.58 -13.33
C TYR A 260 23.08 -5.96 -14.01
N LYS A 261 21.91 -6.45 -14.44
CA LYS A 261 21.75 -7.76 -15.08
C LYS A 261 22.46 -7.87 -16.44
N ASN A 262 22.57 -6.79 -17.19
CA ASN A 262 23.27 -6.77 -18.48
C ASN A 262 24.78 -6.48 -18.36
N GLY A 263 25.30 -6.29 -17.13
CA GLY A 263 26.71 -6.04 -16.85
C GLY A 263 27.16 -4.59 -17.03
N ALA A 264 26.26 -3.64 -17.30
CA ALA A 264 26.58 -2.22 -17.41
C ALA A 264 26.86 -1.56 -16.04
N LEU A 265 26.33 -2.11 -14.95
CA LEU A 265 26.61 -1.66 -13.58
C LEU A 265 27.26 -2.77 -12.74
N SER A 266 28.25 -2.38 -11.93
CA SER A 266 28.78 -3.24 -10.86
C SER A 266 27.78 -3.34 -9.70
N TRP A 267 27.94 -4.34 -8.82
CA TRP A 267 27.11 -4.45 -7.61
C TRP A 267 27.26 -3.22 -6.69
N THR A 268 28.48 -2.70 -6.58
CA THR A 268 28.78 -1.53 -5.74
C THR A 268 28.06 -0.29 -6.25
N ASP A 269 28.06 -0.06 -7.57
CA ASP A 269 27.38 1.07 -8.19
C ASP A 269 25.86 0.93 -8.10
N PHE A 270 25.34 -0.27 -8.38
CA PHE A 270 23.92 -0.60 -8.20
C PHE A 270 23.45 -0.31 -6.77
N SER A 271 24.15 -0.84 -5.75
CA SER A 271 23.78 -0.64 -4.35
C SER A 271 23.86 0.83 -3.95
N SER A 272 24.89 1.56 -4.41
CA SER A 272 25.05 2.98 -4.11
C SER A 272 23.93 3.82 -4.73
N ALA A 273 23.58 3.57 -6.00
CA ALA A 273 22.48 4.26 -6.68
C ALA A 273 21.12 3.98 -6.03
N VAL A 274 20.85 2.73 -5.64
CA VAL A 274 19.64 2.37 -4.89
C VAL A 274 19.57 3.11 -3.55
N LYS A 275 20.66 3.15 -2.76
CA LYS A 275 20.66 3.87 -1.47
C LYS A 275 20.48 5.38 -1.66
N ALA A 276 21.23 5.98 -2.59
CA ALA A 276 21.19 7.41 -2.84
C ALA A 276 19.78 7.88 -3.23
N SER A 277 19.14 7.17 -4.16
CA SER A 277 17.79 7.51 -4.64
C SER A 277 16.66 7.34 -3.62
N HIS A 278 16.88 6.58 -2.55
CA HIS A 278 15.86 6.31 -1.52
C HIS A 278 16.11 7.03 -0.19
N THR A 279 17.15 7.87 -0.09
CA THR A 279 17.49 8.55 1.18
C THR A 279 16.35 9.45 1.68
N SER A 280 15.64 10.14 0.77
CA SER A 280 14.45 10.94 1.05
C SER A 280 13.15 10.23 0.61
N ARG A 281 13.07 8.92 0.86
CA ARG A 281 11.88 8.10 0.57
C ARG A 281 11.62 7.13 1.71
N MET A 282 11.84 7.58 2.96
CA MET A 282 11.87 6.72 4.15
C MET A 282 10.69 6.97 5.10
N GLY A 283 9.66 7.68 4.63
CA GLY A 283 8.45 8.01 5.40
C GLY A 283 8.59 9.28 6.22
N GLU A 284 9.58 10.13 5.92
CA GLU A 284 9.77 11.42 6.56
C GLU A 284 8.59 12.40 6.29
N PRO A 285 8.46 13.48 7.10
CA PRO A 285 7.42 14.48 6.88
C PRO A 285 7.52 15.09 5.47
N SER A 286 6.39 15.16 4.77
CA SER A 286 6.31 15.83 3.47
C SER A 286 4.96 16.51 3.30
N ARG A 287 4.92 17.59 2.54
CA ARG A 287 3.64 18.19 2.12
C ARG A 287 2.97 17.29 1.09
N ARG A 288 1.63 17.25 1.09
CA ARG A 288 0.89 16.54 0.04
C ARG A 288 1.11 17.20 -1.31
N LEU A 289 1.32 16.38 -2.34
CA LEU A 289 1.29 16.83 -3.72
C LEU A 289 -0.10 17.37 -4.07
N VAL A 290 -0.13 18.61 -4.56
CA VAL A 290 -1.31 19.29 -5.08
C VAL A 290 -1.13 19.43 -6.59
N ILE A 291 -2.12 18.99 -7.36
CA ILE A 291 -2.09 19.09 -8.81
C ILE A 291 -3.37 19.81 -9.25
N PRO A 292 -3.27 21.08 -9.67
CA PRO A 292 -4.42 21.85 -10.13
C PRO A 292 -5.25 21.07 -11.14
N ASP A 293 -6.57 21.09 -10.94
CA ASP A 293 -7.58 20.44 -11.79
C ASP A 293 -7.47 18.91 -11.92
N LYS A 294 -6.59 18.27 -11.14
CA LYS A 294 -6.35 16.81 -11.18
C LYS A 294 -6.34 16.17 -9.79
N PRO A 295 -7.43 16.27 -9.03
CA PRO A 295 -7.49 15.75 -7.65
C PRO A 295 -7.26 14.23 -7.54
N LYS A 296 -7.43 13.48 -8.64
CA LYS A 296 -7.15 12.04 -8.71
C LYS A 296 -5.65 11.70 -8.75
N GLU A 297 -4.83 12.63 -9.22
CA GLU A 297 -3.37 12.49 -9.35
C GLU A 297 -2.64 13.06 -8.12
N GLU A 298 -3.36 13.71 -7.20
CA GLU A 298 -2.83 14.20 -5.92
C GLU A 298 -2.51 13.08 -4.93
N ASP A 299 -1.71 13.43 -3.91
CA ASP A 299 -1.56 12.57 -2.74
C ASP A 299 -2.89 12.42 -2.01
N TYR A 300 -3.22 11.18 -1.66
CA TYR A 300 -4.38 10.91 -0.84
C TYR A 300 -4.15 11.41 0.59
N PHE A 301 -5.18 12.02 1.21
CA PHE A 301 -5.14 12.39 2.62
C PHE A 301 -4.68 11.24 3.52
N TYR A 302 -5.24 10.04 3.31
CA TYR A 302 -4.92 8.88 4.14
C TYR A 302 -3.53 8.27 3.88
N ALA A 303 -2.83 8.72 2.84
CA ALA A 303 -1.45 8.34 2.54
C ALA A 303 -0.45 9.34 3.12
N ASN A 304 -0.80 10.63 3.11
CA ASN A 304 0.00 11.69 3.68
C ASN A 304 -0.89 12.64 4.49
N PRO A 305 -1.11 12.34 5.77
CA PRO A 305 -2.02 13.08 6.63
C PRO A 305 -1.29 14.24 7.33
N HIS A 306 -0.63 15.11 6.55
CA HIS A 306 0.32 16.07 7.11
C HIS A 306 -0.29 17.06 8.12
N GLU A 307 -1.60 17.35 8.04
CA GLU A 307 -2.32 18.19 9.00
C GLU A 307 -2.53 17.54 10.37
N CYS A 308 -2.30 16.22 10.47
CA CYS A 308 -2.44 15.46 11.69
C CYS A 308 -1.17 15.47 12.54
N LEU A 309 -0.08 15.93 11.95
CA LEU A 309 1.25 15.99 12.54
C LEU A 309 1.32 17.30 13.30
N HIS A 310 1.88 17.29 14.51
CA HIS A 310 2.06 18.51 15.29
C HIS A 310 2.87 19.50 14.46
N GLN A 311 2.36 20.73 14.28
CA GLN A 311 3.23 21.79 13.76
C GLN A 311 4.29 22.05 14.83
N PRO A 312 5.57 22.31 14.45
CA PRO A 312 6.59 22.70 15.42
C PRO A 312 6.15 23.83 16.35
N ASP A 313 5.21 24.67 15.90
CA ASP A 313 4.63 25.80 16.63
C ASP A 313 3.58 25.41 17.69
N ASP A 314 3.18 24.13 17.79
CA ASP A 314 2.19 23.63 18.76
C ASP A 314 2.82 23.06 20.04
N LEU A 315 4.15 23.11 20.19
CA LEU A 315 4.81 22.76 21.46
C LEU A 315 4.73 23.97 22.40
N PRO A 316 4.15 23.84 23.61
CA PRO A 316 4.34 24.87 24.63
C PRO A 316 5.83 24.97 24.89
N VAL A 317 6.39 26.17 24.73
CA VAL A 317 7.72 26.51 25.21
C VAL A 317 7.71 26.23 26.72
N LEU A 318 8.38 25.15 27.12
CA LEU A 318 8.77 24.88 28.50
C LEU A 318 10.21 25.35 28.70
#